data_AF-A0AAV1CJ14-F1
#
_entry.id   AF-A0AAV1CJ14-F1
#
_cell.length_a   1.000
_cell.length_b   1.000
_cell.length_c   1.000
_cell.angle_alpha   90.00
_cell.angle_beta   90.00
_cell.angle_gamma   90.00
#
_symmetry.space_group_name_H-M   'P 1'
#
loop_
_entity.id
_entity.type
_entity.pdbx_description
1 polymer ?
#
loop_
_entity_poly.entity_id
_entity_poly.type
_entity_poly.pdbx_seq_one_letter_code
_entity_poly.pdbx_strand_id
1 'polypeptide(L)'
;MVAADHSRNLSNSAPNVVELHSHMLATLSGGSESMLRELQQKCHQHEVNEGRRPEFGEVLKWLRQTLSSYGEKELPSGILIAVWDEKKPGLYRIRGRGEVLEDSILATGSGSGGAYAILDTQHHDDMSETEAAKLANRALCVAAHAAPKTGDLVSVYHLGRMGSEQLFTVDVVEWQKENLKVPRCKYVVIGPGW
;
A
#
# COMPACT_ATOMS: atom_id res chain seq x y z
N MET A 1 -4.44 -8.30 -2.14
CA MET A 1 -3.05 -8.27 -1.63
C MET A 1 -2.62 -6.84 -1.40
N VAL A 2 -1.86 -6.58 -0.34
CA VAL A 2 -1.28 -5.26 -0.03
C VAL A 2 0.21 -5.46 0.20
N ALA A 3 1.06 -4.68 -0.46
CA ALA A 3 2.51 -4.72 -0.23
C ALA A 3 3.01 -3.31 0.07
N ALA A 4 3.93 -3.20 1.02
CA ALA A 4 4.57 -1.93 1.36
C ALA A 4 6.02 -2.15 1.78
N ASP A 5 6.83 -1.13 1.53
CA ASP A 5 8.21 -1.07 1.92
C ASP A 5 8.36 -0.33 3.27
N HIS A 6 9.41 -0.66 4.00
CA HIS A 6 9.76 0.01 5.25
C HIS A 6 11.24 -0.14 5.55
N SER A 7 11.80 0.76 6.36
CA SER A 7 13.19 0.64 6.79
C SER A 7 13.37 -0.53 7.75
N ARG A 8 14.56 -1.11 7.73
CA ARG A 8 15.02 -2.12 8.69
C ARG A 8 15.21 -1.52 10.09
N ASN A 9 15.58 -0.24 10.18
CA ASN A 9 15.74 0.46 11.45
C ASN A 9 14.39 1.02 11.89
N LEU A 10 13.67 0.24 12.71
CA LEU A 10 12.38 0.59 13.32
C LEU A 10 12.41 1.85 14.23
N SER A 11 13.51 2.59 14.30
CA SER A 11 13.60 3.81 15.12
C SER A 11 12.91 5.02 14.49
N ASN A 12 12.60 5.03 13.18
CA ASN A 12 12.00 6.21 12.52
C ASN A 12 10.98 5.96 11.39
N SER A 13 10.63 4.72 11.05
CA SER A 13 9.46 4.46 10.20
C SER A 13 8.86 3.10 10.54
N ALA A 14 7.69 3.09 11.16
CA ALA A 14 6.89 1.87 11.24
C ALA A 14 6.47 1.45 9.82
N PRO A 15 5.98 0.21 9.62
CA PRO A 15 5.51 -0.20 8.30
C PRO A 15 4.50 0.83 7.77
N ASN A 16 4.62 1.20 6.49
CA ASN A 16 3.69 2.09 5.80
C ASN A 16 2.30 1.45 5.60
N VAL A 17 1.92 0.49 6.47
CA VAL A 17 0.66 -0.25 6.50
C VAL A 17 0.07 -0.16 7.90
N VAL A 18 -1.16 0.33 7.99
CA VAL A 18 -1.92 0.38 9.24
C VAL A 18 -3.21 -0.41 9.04
N GLU A 19 -3.45 -1.37 9.93
CA GLU A 19 -4.75 -2.05 10.03
C GLU A 19 -5.76 -1.10 10.67
N LEU A 20 -6.59 -0.43 9.87
CA LEU A 20 -7.61 0.49 10.39
C LEU A 20 -8.66 -0.26 11.20
N HIS A 21 -9.02 -1.45 10.73
CA HIS A 21 -9.92 -2.40 11.36
C HIS A 21 -9.64 -3.79 10.79
N SER A 22 -10.18 -4.85 11.41
CA SER A 22 -10.06 -6.24 10.94
C SER A 22 -10.31 -6.45 9.44
N HIS A 23 -11.12 -5.61 8.81
CA HIS A 23 -11.51 -5.73 7.41
C HIS A 23 -10.98 -4.60 6.49
N MET A 24 -10.06 -3.76 7.00
CA MET A 24 -9.51 -2.62 6.27
C MET A 24 -8.02 -2.42 6.55
N LEU A 25 -7.21 -2.42 5.50
CA LEU A 25 -5.80 -2.04 5.54
C LEU A 25 -5.59 -0.72 4.81
N ALA A 26 -4.83 0.19 5.42
CA ALA A 26 -4.44 1.43 4.78
C ALA A 26 -2.92 1.48 4.59
N THR A 27 -2.48 1.99 3.45
CA THR A 27 -1.07 2.34 3.21
C THR A 27 -0.90 3.81 2.93
N LEU A 28 0.27 4.34 3.25
CA LEU A 28 0.55 5.76 3.21
C LEU A 28 1.83 6.05 2.42
N SER A 29 1.78 7.09 1.59
CA SER A 29 2.96 7.67 0.94
C SER A 29 3.03 9.17 1.20
N GLY A 30 4.08 9.60 1.90
CA GLY A 30 4.17 10.96 2.43
C GLY A 30 3.12 11.24 3.53
N GLY A 31 3.27 12.35 4.24
CA GLY A 31 2.44 12.64 5.41
C GLY A 31 2.85 11.84 6.65
N SER A 32 1.96 11.78 7.64
CA SER A 32 2.23 11.16 8.95
C SER A 32 1.39 9.91 9.19
N GLU A 33 2.03 8.82 9.58
CA GLU A 33 1.35 7.60 10.03
C GLU A 33 0.42 7.83 11.22
N SER A 34 0.71 8.85 12.05
CA SER A 34 -0.15 9.22 13.18
C SER A 34 -1.59 9.53 12.75
N MET A 35 -1.77 10.02 11.52
CA MET A 35 -3.09 10.24 10.92
C MET A 35 -3.88 8.94 10.75
N LEU A 36 -3.24 7.89 10.22
CA LEU A 36 -3.88 6.58 10.06
C LEU A 36 -4.13 5.92 11.42
N ARG A 37 -3.27 6.16 12.41
CA ARG A 37 -3.48 5.67 13.79
C ARG A 37 -4.64 6.36 14.50
N GLU A 38 -4.82 7.67 14.29
CA GLU A 38 -6.01 8.38 14.78
C GLU A 38 -7.29 7.79 14.14
N LEU A 39 -7.24 7.52 12.84
CA LEU A 39 -8.36 6.92 12.13
C LEU A 39 -8.66 5.49 12.61
N GLN A 40 -7.62 4.69 12.86
CA GLN A 40 -7.73 3.36 13.47
C GLN A 40 -8.42 3.45 14.84
N GLN A 41 -8.03 4.40 15.69
CA GLN A 41 -8.67 4.58 17.00
C GLN A 41 -10.17 4.92 16.86
N LYS A 42 -10.55 5.78 15.92
CA LYS A 42 -11.96 6.09 15.63
C LYS A 42 -12.74 4.85 15.19
N CYS A 43 -12.13 3.99 14.36
CA CYS A 43 -12.76 2.73 13.91
C CYS A 43 -13.07 1.80 15.09
N HIS A 44 -12.13 1.62 16.01
CA HIS A 44 -12.33 0.78 17.20
C HIS A 44 -13.37 1.38 18.16
N GLN A 45 -13.32 2.70 18.36
CA GLN A 45 -14.29 3.39 19.22
C GLN A 45 -15.72 3.26 18.67
N HIS A 46 -15.89 3.34 17.35
CA HIS A 46 -17.19 3.13 16.70
C HIS A 46 -17.74 1.74 16.97
N GLU A 47 -16.91 0.70 16.84
CA GLU A 47 -17.36 -0.68 17.10
C GLU A 47 -17.78 -0.89 18.55
N VAL A 48 -17.04 -0.31 19.49
CA VAL A 48 -17.40 -0.34 20.92
C VAL A 48 -18.72 0.39 21.20
N ASN A 49 -18.97 1.53 20.54
CA ASN A 49 -20.15 2.36 20.79
C ASN A 49 -21.41 1.82 20.12
N GLU A 50 -21.30 1.40 18.86
CA GLU A 50 -22.45 1.03 18.01
C GLU A 50 -22.68 -0.49 17.98
N GLY A 51 -21.74 -1.28 18.53
CA GLY A 51 -21.82 -2.74 18.52
C GLY A 51 -21.70 -3.37 17.12
N ARG A 52 -21.21 -2.60 16.13
CA ARG A 52 -20.98 -3.06 14.75
C ARG A 52 -19.71 -2.48 14.18
N ARG A 53 -19.12 -3.18 13.22
CA ARG A 53 -17.95 -2.69 12.47
C ARG A 53 -18.29 -1.40 11.72
N PRO A 54 -17.33 -0.45 11.61
CA PRO A 54 -17.52 0.74 10.82
C PRO A 54 -17.59 0.39 9.34
N GLU A 55 -18.51 1.03 8.60
CA GLU A 55 -18.56 0.91 7.14
C GLU A 55 -17.48 1.80 6.51
N PHE A 56 -17.01 1.44 5.31
CA PHE A 56 -15.98 2.22 4.60
C PHE A 56 -16.41 3.70 4.39
N GLY A 57 -17.70 3.96 4.16
CA GLY A 57 -18.22 5.32 4.03
C GLY A 57 -18.08 6.16 5.31
N GLU A 58 -18.21 5.55 6.48
CA GLU A 58 -18.02 6.19 7.79
C GLU A 58 -16.54 6.50 8.02
N VAL A 59 -15.67 5.53 7.72
CA VAL A 59 -14.21 5.71 7.79
C VAL A 59 -13.75 6.83 6.86
N LEU A 60 -14.28 6.89 5.64
CA LEU A 60 -13.96 7.96 4.69
C LEU A 60 -14.41 9.34 5.19
N LYS A 61 -15.57 9.43 5.87
CA LYS A 61 -16.03 10.67 6.50
C LYS A 61 -15.07 11.13 7.59
N TRP A 62 -14.62 10.22 8.45
CA TRP A 62 -13.64 10.55 9.50
C TRP A 62 -12.28 10.91 8.91
N LEU A 63 -11.83 10.20 7.87
CA LEU A 63 -10.59 10.52 7.18
C LEU A 63 -10.64 11.92 6.57
N ARG A 64 -11.74 12.29 5.90
CA ARG A 64 -11.94 13.65 5.37
C ARG A 64 -11.88 14.72 6.45
N GLN A 65 -12.48 14.46 7.61
CA GLN A 65 -12.41 15.36 8.76
C GLN A 65 -10.98 15.49 9.28
N THR A 66 -10.27 14.38 9.44
CA THR A 66 -8.86 14.39 9.84
C THR A 66 -8.00 15.13 8.80
N LEU A 67 -8.13 14.85 7.50
CA LEU A 67 -7.40 15.56 6.45
C LEU A 67 -7.70 17.07 6.43
N SER A 68 -8.90 17.48 6.85
CA SER A 68 -9.28 18.89 6.85
C SER A 68 -8.51 19.75 7.85
N SER A 69 -7.96 19.14 8.92
CA SER A 69 -7.17 19.84 9.94
C SER A 69 -5.70 20.02 9.56
N TYR A 70 -5.21 19.34 8.52
CA TYR A 70 -3.84 19.46 8.03
C TYR A 70 -3.70 20.58 6.99
N GLY A 71 -2.55 21.24 6.97
CA GLY A 71 -2.20 22.18 5.91
C GLY A 71 -1.99 21.48 4.57
N GLU A 72 -2.18 22.17 3.44
CA GLU A 72 -2.05 21.56 2.10
C GLU A 72 -0.68 20.89 1.87
N LYS A 73 0.39 21.47 2.43
CA LYS A 73 1.76 20.93 2.32
C LYS A 73 2.01 19.70 3.19
N GLU A 74 1.11 19.41 4.13
CA GLU A 74 1.22 18.28 5.08
C GLU A 74 0.36 17.08 4.66
N LEU A 75 -0.47 17.26 3.62
CA LEU A 75 -1.32 16.19 3.12
C LEU A 75 -0.45 15.06 2.54
N PRO A 76 -0.83 13.80 2.80
CA PRO A 76 -0.20 12.66 2.16
C PRO A 76 -0.25 12.77 0.64
N SER A 77 0.83 12.33 -0.02
CA SER A 77 0.88 12.26 -1.48
C SER A 77 -0.10 11.21 -2.02
N GLY A 78 -0.34 10.16 -1.24
CA GLY A 78 -1.40 9.21 -1.51
C GLY A 78 -1.64 8.26 -0.35
N ILE A 79 -2.90 8.02 -0.05
CA ILE A 79 -3.37 6.96 0.85
C ILE A 79 -4.02 5.91 -0.02
N LEU A 80 -3.70 4.63 0.18
CA LEU A 80 -4.45 3.52 -0.40
C LEU A 80 -5.18 2.81 0.72
N ILE A 81 -6.44 2.43 0.51
CA ILE A 81 -7.21 1.62 1.46
C ILE A 81 -7.74 0.41 0.72
N ALA A 82 -7.37 -0.77 1.21
CA ALA A 82 -7.97 -2.03 0.83
C ALA A 82 -9.10 -2.34 1.82
N VAL A 83 -10.28 -2.66 1.30
CA VAL A 83 -11.47 -3.02 2.07
C VAL A 83 -11.87 -4.42 1.67
N TRP A 84 -12.07 -5.27 2.67
CA TRP A 84 -12.72 -6.56 2.49
C TRP A 84 -14.14 -6.50 3.06
N ASP A 85 -15.13 -6.64 2.19
CA ASP A 85 -16.54 -6.75 2.55
C ASP A 85 -17.14 -7.89 1.72
N GLU A 86 -17.98 -8.74 2.33
CA GLU A 86 -18.58 -9.89 1.63
C GLU A 86 -19.43 -9.47 0.41
N LYS A 87 -19.96 -8.24 0.40
CA LYS A 87 -20.77 -7.70 -0.71
C LYS A 87 -19.94 -6.88 -1.68
N LYS A 88 -18.97 -6.11 -1.19
CA LYS A 88 -18.20 -5.17 -2.03
C LYS A 88 -16.75 -5.01 -1.53
N PRO A 89 -15.84 -5.97 -1.80
CA PRO A 89 -14.43 -5.72 -1.62
C PRO A 89 -13.98 -4.62 -2.61
N GLY A 90 -12.96 -3.86 -2.26
CA GLY A 90 -12.48 -2.79 -3.13
C GLY A 90 -11.15 -2.19 -2.70
N LEU A 91 -10.45 -1.61 -3.66
CA LEU A 91 -9.24 -0.82 -3.42
C LEU A 91 -9.53 0.63 -3.76
N TYR A 92 -9.17 1.51 -2.83
CA TYR A 92 -9.47 2.93 -2.92
C TYR A 92 -8.20 3.75 -2.76
N ARG A 93 -7.93 4.63 -3.71
CA ARG A 93 -6.92 5.68 -3.56
C ARG A 93 -7.60 6.94 -3.08
N ILE A 94 -7.04 7.54 -2.03
CA ILE A 94 -7.48 8.80 -1.47
C ILE A 94 -6.41 9.87 -1.72
N ARG A 95 -6.83 11.00 -2.30
CA ARG A 95 -5.98 12.16 -2.59
C ARG A 95 -6.55 13.43 -2.00
N GLY A 96 -5.66 14.40 -1.76
CA GLY A 96 -6.02 15.75 -1.32
C GLY A 96 -6.91 15.72 -0.07
N ARG A 97 -8.10 16.33 -0.15
CA ARG A 97 -9.07 16.41 0.95
C ARG A 97 -10.09 15.26 0.98
N GLY A 98 -9.73 14.10 0.43
CA GLY A 98 -10.58 12.91 0.46
C GLY A 98 -11.30 12.60 -0.85
N GLU A 99 -10.71 13.00 -1.98
CA GLU A 99 -11.10 12.53 -3.30
C GLU A 99 -10.81 11.04 -3.40
N VAL A 100 -11.78 10.25 -3.86
CA VAL A 100 -11.69 8.79 -3.90
C VAL A 100 -11.67 8.31 -5.34
N LEU A 101 -10.70 7.46 -5.65
CA LEU A 101 -10.62 6.69 -6.89
C LEU A 101 -10.64 5.20 -6.54
N GLU A 102 -11.60 4.47 -7.09
CA GLU A 102 -11.69 3.00 -6.97
C GLU A 102 -11.05 2.36 -8.20
N ASP A 103 -10.22 1.34 -8.01
CA ASP A 103 -9.55 0.60 -9.09
C ASP A 103 -9.21 -0.83 -8.64
N SER A 104 -8.92 -1.73 -9.57
CA SER A 104 -8.49 -3.10 -9.27
C SER A 104 -7.00 -3.19 -8.90
N ILE A 105 -6.19 -2.21 -9.36
CA ILE A 105 -4.75 -2.15 -9.09
C ILE A 105 -4.34 -0.73 -8.72
N LEU A 106 -3.77 -0.56 -7.52
CA LEU A 106 -3.31 0.72 -7.04
C LEU A 106 -1.87 0.64 -6.50
N ALA A 107 -1.03 1.59 -6.93
CA ALA A 107 0.30 1.82 -6.38
C ALA A 107 0.51 3.32 -6.08
N THR A 108 1.26 3.67 -5.04
CA THR A 108 1.54 5.07 -4.68
C THR A 108 2.99 5.26 -4.25
N GLY A 109 3.45 6.50 -4.13
CA GLY A 109 4.85 6.83 -3.83
C GLY A 109 5.76 6.93 -5.05
N SER A 110 7.03 7.26 -4.83
CA SER A 110 8.02 7.53 -5.89
C SER A 110 8.34 6.31 -6.77
N GLY A 111 8.18 5.09 -6.25
CA GLY A 111 8.37 3.85 -7.00
C GLY A 111 7.14 3.38 -7.79
N SER A 112 5.98 4.06 -7.66
CA SER A 112 4.71 3.57 -8.21
C SER A 112 4.74 3.32 -9.72
N GLY A 113 5.45 4.14 -10.51
CA GLY A 113 5.59 3.91 -11.96
C GLY A 113 6.27 2.58 -12.31
N GLY A 114 7.31 2.20 -11.54
CA GLY A 114 7.96 0.90 -11.71
C GLY A 114 7.08 -0.27 -11.27
N ALA A 115 6.28 -0.07 -10.22
CA ALA A 115 5.32 -1.08 -9.77
C ALA A 115 4.23 -1.31 -10.82
N TYR A 116 3.66 -0.24 -11.39
CA TYR A 116 2.67 -0.33 -12.47
C TYR A 116 3.21 -1.06 -13.70
N ALA A 117 4.46 -0.81 -14.11
CA ALA A 117 5.05 -1.53 -15.24
C ALA A 117 5.07 -3.07 -15.06
N ILE A 118 5.20 -3.54 -13.82
CA ILE A 118 5.12 -4.99 -13.51
C ILE A 118 3.67 -5.44 -13.38
N LEU A 119 2.83 -4.68 -12.67
CA LEU A 119 1.43 -5.04 -12.41
C LEU A 119 0.62 -5.08 -13.71
N ASP A 120 0.75 -4.08 -14.58
CA ASP A 120 0.01 -3.97 -15.84
C ASP A 120 0.31 -5.10 -16.82
N THR A 121 1.46 -5.78 -16.67
CA THR A 121 1.90 -6.85 -17.59
C THR A 121 1.66 -8.26 -17.04
N GLN A 122 1.46 -8.42 -15.74
CA GLN A 122 1.43 -9.73 -15.09
C GLN A 122 0.19 -9.97 -14.23
N HIS A 123 -0.59 -8.94 -13.92
CA HIS A 123 -1.86 -9.09 -13.23
C HIS A 123 -2.90 -9.75 -14.13
N HIS A 124 -3.70 -10.65 -13.56
CA HIS A 124 -4.93 -11.15 -14.14
C HIS A 124 -5.93 -11.48 -13.02
N ASP A 125 -7.21 -11.56 -13.35
CA ASP A 125 -8.27 -11.68 -12.32
C ASP A 125 -8.24 -13.05 -11.62
N ASP A 126 -7.87 -14.12 -12.33
CA ASP A 126 -7.86 -15.50 -11.82
C ASP A 126 -6.55 -15.90 -11.13
N MET A 127 -5.92 -15.01 -10.37
CA MET A 127 -4.70 -15.32 -9.63
C MET A 127 -4.98 -16.09 -8.34
N SER A 128 -4.20 -17.13 -8.07
CA SER A 128 -4.16 -17.72 -6.73
C SER A 128 -3.56 -16.74 -5.71
N GLU A 129 -3.86 -16.95 -4.43
CA GLU A 129 -3.31 -16.16 -3.33
C GLU A 129 -1.76 -16.11 -3.39
N THR A 130 -1.13 -17.24 -3.67
CA THR A 130 0.34 -17.33 -3.77
C THR A 130 0.89 -16.56 -4.97
N GLU A 131 0.21 -16.60 -6.12
CA GLU A 131 0.62 -15.85 -7.31
C GLU A 131 0.48 -14.34 -7.07
N ALA A 132 -0.64 -13.90 -6.52
CA ALA A 132 -0.89 -12.50 -6.21
C ALA A 132 0.12 -11.96 -5.19
N ALA A 133 0.45 -12.74 -4.15
CA ALA A 133 1.46 -12.36 -3.16
C ALA A 133 2.87 -12.23 -3.79
N LYS A 134 3.26 -13.16 -4.65
CA LYS A 134 4.54 -13.11 -5.39
C LYS A 134 4.60 -11.93 -6.35
N LEU A 135 3.50 -11.63 -7.05
CA LEU A 135 3.42 -10.48 -7.95
C LEU A 135 3.55 -9.16 -7.19
N ALA A 136 2.81 -9.00 -6.08
CA ALA A 136 2.90 -7.81 -5.24
C ALA A 136 4.32 -7.58 -4.71
N ASN A 137 4.97 -8.65 -4.22
CA ASN A 137 6.37 -8.60 -3.81
C ASN A 137 7.30 -8.18 -4.95
N ARG A 138 7.20 -8.85 -6.11
CA ARG A 138 8.02 -8.57 -7.30
C ARG A 138 7.86 -7.13 -7.76
N ALA A 139 6.63 -6.64 -7.87
CA ALA A 139 6.34 -5.29 -8.32
C ALA A 139 7.03 -4.24 -7.44
N LEU A 140 6.97 -4.42 -6.11
CA LEU A 140 7.56 -3.48 -5.18
C LEU A 140 9.10 -3.62 -5.10
N CYS A 141 9.65 -4.83 -5.08
CA CYS A 141 11.10 -5.04 -5.09
C CYS A 141 11.76 -4.51 -6.37
N VAL A 142 11.10 -4.63 -7.54
CA VAL A 142 11.58 -4.04 -8.79
C VAL A 142 11.47 -2.52 -8.76
N ALA A 143 10.34 -1.98 -8.29
CA ALA A 143 10.14 -0.54 -8.15
C ALA A 143 11.19 0.11 -7.23
N ALA A 144 11.56 -0.57 -6.14
CA ALA A 144 12.58 -0.12 -5.20
C ALA A 144 13.98 -0.01 -5.81
N HIS A 145 14.26 -0.71 -6.92
CA HIS A 145 15.53 -0.58 -7.62
C HIS A 145 15.73 0.81 -8.24
N ALA A 146 14.65 1.44 -8.72
CA ALA A 146 14.67 2.71 -9.44
C ALA A 146 14.34 3.93 -8.56
N ALA A 147 13.92 3.70 -7.31
CA ALA A 147 13.35 4.74 -6.45
C ALA A 147 14.35 5.18 -5.35
N PRO A 148 14.74 6.48 -5.29
CA PRO A 148 15.70 6.97 -4.29
C PRO A 148 15.23 6.93 -2.82
N LYS A 149 13.95 6.62 -2.58
CA LYS A 149 13.27 6.74 -1.28
C LYS A 149 12.44 5.49 -0.96
N THR A 150 13.00 4.31 -1.20
CA THR A 150 12.35 3.05 -0.81
C THR A 150 13.06 2.40 0.36
N GLY A 151 12.29 1.74 1.21
CA GLY A 151 12.75 1.01 2.38
C GLY A 151 13.61 -0.20 2.04
N ASP A 152 14.24 -0.74 3.08
CA ASP A 152 15.15 -1.89 2.98
C ASP A 152 14.39 -3.21 2.83
N LEU A 153 13.17 -3.26 3.37
CA LEU A 153 12.33 -4.45 3.47
C LEU A 153 11.01 -4.23 2.75
N VAL A 154 10.45 -5.30 2.20
CA VAL A 154 9.09 -5.35 1.66
C VAL A 154 8.28 -6.38 2.44
N SER A 155 7.13 -5.96 2.95
CA SER A 155 6.17 -6.82 3.63
C SER A 155 4.90 -6.96 2.79
N VAL A 156 4.42 -8.19 2.65
CA VAL A 156 3.20 -8.53 1.91
C VAL A 156 2.11 -9.01 2.87
N TYR A 157 0.92 -8.47 2.68
CA TYR A 157 -0.26 -8.72 3.48
C TYR A 157 -1.39 -9.26 2.61
N HIS A 158 -2.09 -10.25 3.15
CA HIS A 158 -3.38 -10.71 2.65
C HIS A 158 -4.48 -10.08 3.49
N LEU A 159 -5.52 -9.57 2.83
CA LEU A 159 -6.74 -9.10 3.49
C LEU A 159 -7.89 -9.95 2.95
N GLY A 160 -8.54 -10.69 3.84
CA GLY A 160 -9.64 -11.57 3.49
C GLY A 160 -10.66 -11.70 4.62
N ARG A 161 -11.46 -12.75 4.57
CA ARG A 161 -12.59 -12.97 5.50
C ARG A 161 -12.18 -13.03 6.97
N MET A 162 -11.01 -13.59 7.26
CA MET A 162 -10.48 -13.71 8.62
C MET A 162 -9.75 -12.44 9.08
N GLY A 163 -9.70 -11.44 8.22
CA GLY A 163 -9.06 -10.16 8.44
C GLY A 163 -7.71 -10.06 7.74
N SER A 164 -6.82 -9.29 8.35
CA SER A 164 -5.50 -8.99 7.80
C SER A 164 -4.45 -9.98 8.33
N GLU A 165 -3.59 -10.47 7.45
CA GLU A 165 -2.47 -11.35 7.79
C GLU A 165 -1.22 -10.92 7.03
N GLN A 166 -0.10 -10.78 7.74
CA GLN A 166 1.20 -10.59 7.11
C GLN A 166 1.73 -11.94 6.66
N LEU A 167 1.86 -12.13 5.34
CA LEU A 167 2.30 -13.39 4.76
C LEU A 167 3.81 -13.60 4.91
N PHE A 168 4.60 -12.58 4.57
CA PHE A 168 6.06 -12.62 4.65
C PHE A 168 6.68 -11.23 4.51
N THR A 169 7.96 -11.15 4.86
CA THR A 169 8.82 -9.98 4.65
C THR A 169 10.11 -10.42 3.97
N VAL A 170 10.58 -9.66 2.99
CA VAL A 170 11.84 -9.91 2.29
C VAL A 170 12.76 -8.70 2.35
N ASP A 171 14.07 -8.96 2.33
CA ASP A 171 15.05 -7.93 2.06
C ASP A 171 15.09 -7.61 0.56
N VAL A 172 14.97 -6.33 0.22
CA VAL A 172 14.91 -5.88 -1.18
C VAL A 172 16.20 -6.20 -1.92
N VAL A 173 17.36 -5.98 -1.29
CA VAL A 173 18.66 -6.17 -1.93
C VAL A 173 18.96 -7.65 -2.16
N GLU A 174 18.68 -8.50 -1.18
CA GLU A 174 18.83 -9.95 -1.31
C GLU A 174 17.88 -10.50 -2.38
N TRP A 175 16.60 -10.11 -2.32
CA TRP A 175 15.62 -10.53 -3.32
C TRP A 175 16.05 -10.10 -4.73
N GLN A 176 16.53 -8.87 -4.90
CA GLN A 176 17.00 -8.37 -6.19
C GLN A 176 18.21 -9.16 -6.72
N LYS A 177 19.20 -9.48 -5.87
CA LYS A 177 20.37 -10.28 -6.27
C LYS A 177 19.99 -11.67 -6.76
N GLU A 178 19.00 -12.29 -6.13
CA GLU A 178 18.54 -13.64 -6.48
C GLU A 178 17.64 -13.65 -7.72
N ASN A 179 16.82 -12.62 -7.92
CA ASN A 179 15.73 -12.64 -8.90
C ASN A 179 16.00 -11.79 -10.15
N LEU A 180 16.82 -10.75 -10.04
CA LEU A 180 17.17 -9.89 -11.17
C LEU A 180 18.47 -10.38 -11.80
N LYS A 181 18.36 -10.92 -13.01
CA LYS A 181 19.52 -11.23 -13.84
C LYS A 181 20.18 -9.93 -14.25
N VAL A 182 21.42 -9.71 -13.82
CA VAL A 182 22.24 -8.61 -14.34
C VAL A 182 22.42 -8.85 -15.85
N PRO A 183 22.00 -7.91 -16.73
CA PRO A 183 22.25 -8.05 -18.15
C PRO A 183 23.75 -8.23 -18.38
N ARG A 184 24.15 -9.20 -19.21
CA ARG A 184 25.55 -9.34 -19.66
C ARG A 184 26.01 -8.17 -20.55
N CYS A 185 25.10 -7.25 -20.88
CA CYS A 185 25.40 -6.08 -21.66
C CYS A 185 26.06 -5.03 -20.76
N LYS A 186 27.27 -4.59 -21.11
CA LYS A 186 28.02 -3.61 -20.31
C LYS A 186 27.33 -2.24 -20.24
N TYR A 187 26.56 -1.87 -21.27
CA TYR A 187 25.90 -0.57 -21.37
C TYR A 187 24.57 -0.72 -22.09
N VAL A 188 23.52 -0.15 -21.51
CA VAL A 188 22.21 0.01 -22.14
C VAL A 188 21.78 1.46 -21.84
N VAL A 189 21.38 2.19 -22.88
CA VAL A 189 20.90 3.56 -22.77
C VAL A 189 19.47 3.60 -23.30
N ILE A 190 18.57 4.22 -22.54
CA ILE A 190 17.18 4.44 -22.92
C ILE A 190 17.01 5.93 -23.13
N GLY A 191 16.62 6.33 -24.35
CA GLY A 191 16.28 7.71 -24.70
C GLY A 191 14.87 8.08 -24.25
N PRO A 192 14.50 9.36 -24.29
CA PRO A 192 13.18 9.79 -23.86
C PRO A 192 12.08 9.25 -24.79
N GLY A 193 10.95 8.86 -24.21
CA GLY A 193 9.73 8.53 -24.95
C GLY A 193 8.87 9.79 -25.09
N TRP A 194 8.94 10.42 -26.26
CA TRP A 194 7.97 11.44 -26.70
C TRP A 194 7.26 10.92 -27.95
#